data_AF-A8V403-F1
#
_entry.id   AF-A8V403-F1
#
_cell.length_a   1.000
_cell.length_b   1.000
_cell.length_c   1.000
_cell.angle_alpha   90.00
_cell.angle_beta   90.00
_cell.angle_gamma   90.00
#
_symmetry.space_group_name_H-M   'P 1'
#
loop_
_entity.id
_entity.type
_entity.pdbx_description
1 polymer ?
#
loop_
_entity_poly.entity_id
_entity_poly.type
_entity_poly.pdbx_seq_one_letter_code
_entity_poly.pdbx_strand_id
1 'polypeptide(L)'
;MSSVEKKPEGVNIGAGDHQNQKTEWPELVGKSVEEAKKVILQDKPGAQIIVLPVGTIVTMEYRIDRVRLFVDRIDNIAQVPRVG
;
A
#
# COMPACT_ATOMS: atom_id res chain seq x y z
N MET A 1 39.34 35.35 -3.52
CA MET A 1 39.47 33.89 -3.33
C MET A 1 38.54 33.51 -2.19
N SER A 2 37.46 32.80 -2.50
CA SER A 2 36.45 32.38 -1.52
C SER A 2 37.07 31.46 -0.47
N SER A 3 36.89 31.79 0.81
CA SER A 3 37.13 30.88 1.91
C SER A 3 35.77 30.29 2.31
N VAL A 4 35.60 28.98 2.07
CA VAL A 4 34.40 28.22 2.41
C VAL A 4 34.59 27.66 3.82
N GLU A 5 33.80 28.13 4.78
CA GLU A 5 33.66 27.48 6.08
C GLU A 5 32.86 26.19 5.92
N LYS A 6 33.51 25.05 6.16
CA LYS A 6 32.85 23.74 6.26
C LYS A 6 32.07 23.65 7.58
N LYS A 7 30.75 23.50 7.48
CA LYS A 7 29.85 23.18 8.59
C LYS A 7 29.87 21.66 8.84
N PRO A 8 29.91 21.18 10.10
CA PRO A 8 30.08 19.75 10.39
C PRO A 8 28.82 18.96 10.06
N GLU A 9 29.03 17.74 9.58
CA GLU A 9 28.02 16.75 9.23
C GLU A 9 27.23 16.35 10.48
N GLY A 10 25.98 16.82 10.52
CA GLY A 10 25.02 16.41 11.53
C GLY A 10 24.67 14.93 11.32
N VAL A 11 24.91 14.13 12.36
CA VAL A 11 24.38 12.79 12.53
C VAL A 11 22.86 12.84 12.30
N ASN A 12 22.39 12.25 11.20
CA ASN A 12 20.96 12.16 10.94
C ASN A 12 20.37 11.04 11.81
N ILE A 13 19.99 11.40 13.03
CA ILE A 13 19.05 10.63 13.83
C ILE A 13 17.69 10.77 13.15
N GLY A 14 17.46 9.94 12.13
CA GLY A 14 16.15 9.76 11.52
C GLY A 14 15.30 8.92 12.46
N ALA A 15 14.72 9.57 13.47
CA ALA A 15 13.58 9.04 14.19
C ALA A 15 12.58 8.52 13.16
N GLY A 16 12.27 7.22 13.25
CA GLY A 16 11.42 6.52 12.30
C GLY A 16 10.18 7.34 11.99
N ASP A 17 10.08 7.70 10.71
CA ASP A 17 8.96 8.40 10.13
C ASP A 17 7.72 7.56 10.44
N HIS A 18 6.93 7.97 11.43
CA HIS A 18 5.60 7.44 11.68
C HIS A 18 4.66 7.92 10.56
N GLN A 19 5.07 7.74 9.31
CA GLN A 19 4.17 7.78 8.18
C GLN A 19 3.17 6.66 8.43
N ASN A 20 2.00 7.08 8.88
CA ASN A 20 0.80 6.28 9.03
C ASN A 20 0.67 5.34 7.83
N GLN A 21 1.17 4.11 7.97
CA GLN A 21 1.27 3.15 6.87
C GLN A 21 -0.16 2.88 6.43
N LYS A 22 -0.52 3.28 5.21
CA LYS A 22 -1.89 3.10 4.71
C LYS A 22 -2.20 1.61 4.66
N THR A 23 -3.30 1.23 5.31
CA THR A 23 -3.73 -0.17 5.44
C THR A 23 -5.06 -0.45 4.78
N GLU A 24 -5.77 0.57 4.31
CA GLU A 24 -7.06 0.45 3.64
C GLU A 24 -7.17 1.46 2.50
N TRP A 25 -7.96 1.11 1.48
CA TRP A 25 -8.15 1.91 0.26
C TRP A 25 -9.63 2.03 -0.11
N PRO A 26 -10.45 2.73 0.69
CA PRO A 26 -11.89 2.87 0.41
C PRO A 26 -12.19 3.52 -0.95
N GLU A 27 -11.30 4.38 -1.44
CA GLU A 27 -11.41 5.06 -2.74
C GLU A 27 -11.30 4.13 -3.96
N LEU A 28 -10.88 2.87 -3.77
CA LEU A 28 -10.72 1.90 -4.85
C LEU A 28 -11.97 1.07 -5.12
N VAL A 29 -13.00 1.14 -4.28
CA VAL A 29 -14.26 0.41 -4.53
C VAL A 29 -14.89 0.92 -5.83
N GLY A 30 -15.26 -0.01 -6.71
CA GLY A 30 -15.79 0.27 -8.05
C GLY A 30 -14.75 0.58 -9.12
N LYS A 31 -13.46 0.62 -8.79
CA LYS A 31 -12.36 0.78 -9.76
C LYS A 31 -11.97 -0.55 -10.39
N SER A 32 -11.23 -0.49 -11.51
CA SER A 32 -10.65 -1.69 -12.09
C SER A 32 -9.49 -2.22 -11.25
N VAL A 33 -9.18 -3.51 -11.43
CA VAL A 33 -8.04 -4.17 -10.79
C VAL A 33 -6.71 -3.47 -11.15
N GLU A 34 -6.54 -2.99 -12.37
CA GLU A 34 -5.32 -2.33 -12.85
C GLU A 34 -5.10 -0.99 -12.14
N GLU A 35 -6.15 -0.17 -12.01
CA GLU A 35 -6.10 1.10 -11.27
C GLU A 35 -5.78 0.84 -9.79
N ALA A 36 -6.45 -0.14 -9.19
CA ALA A 36 -6.23 -0.52 -7.80
C ALA A 36 -4.79 -1.00 -7.53
N LYS A 37 -4.24 -1.85 -8.39
CA LYS A 37 -2.85 -2.34 -8.27
C LYS A 37 -1.85 -1.19 -8.29
N LYS A 38 -2.05 -0.23 -9.19
CA LYS A 38 -1.16 0.93 -9.32
C LYS A 38 -1.17 1.78 -8.04
N VAL A 39 -2.35 2.12 -7.53
CA VAL A 39 -2.50 2.94 -6.30
C VAL A 39 -1.90 2.22 -5.09
N ILE A 40 -2.22 0.93 -4.90
CA ILE A 40 -1.73 0.16 -3.75
C ILE A 40 -0.21 0.03 -3.77
N LEU A 41 0.42 -0.22 -4.93
CA LEU A 41 1.87 -0.33 -5.02
C LEU A 41 2.59 1.01 -4.84
N GLN A 42 1.93 2.13 -5.13
CA GLN A 42 2.44 3.47 -4.82
C GLN A 42 2.38 3.75 -3.32
N ASP A 43 1.26 3.43 -2.67
CA ASP A 43 1.05 3.68 -1.24
C ASP A 43 1.80 2.68 -0.35
N LYS A 44 1.93 1.42 -0.80
CA LYS A 44 2.59 0.32 -0.10
C LYS A 44 3.52 -0.45 -1.06
N PRO A 45 4.74 0.08 -1.29
CA PRO A 45 5.77 -0.64 -2.04
C PRO A 45 6.02 -2.03 -1.46
N GLY A 46 5.97 -3.07 -2.29
CA GLY A 46 6.18 -4.47 -1.87
C GLY A 46 4.93 -5.22 -1.43
N ALA A 47 3.73 -4.62 -1.53
CA ALA A 47 2.47 -5.32 -1.29
C ALA A 47 2.31 -6.55 -2.22
N GLN A 48 1.99 -7.70 -1.62
CA GLN A 48 1.55 -8.91 -2.30
C GLN A 48 0.06 -8.81 -2.59
N ILE A 49 -0.28 -8.46 -3.82
CA ILE A 49 -1.67 -8.27 -4.25
C ILE A 49 -2.24 -9.60 -4.76
N ILE A 50 -3.36 -10.02 -4.17
CA ILE A 50 -4.11 -11.21 -4.61
C ILE A 50 -5.49 -10.77 -5.08
N VAL A 51 -5.88 -11.17 -6.29
CA VAL A 51 -7.19 -10.86 -6.86
C VAL A 51 -8.09 -12.08 -6.74
N LEU A 52 -9.29 -11.91 -6.18
CA LEU A 52 -10.24 -12.99 -5.91
C LEU A 52 -11.66 -12.51 -6.21
N PRO A 53 -12.57 -13.38 -6.69
CA PRO A 53 -13.99 -13.04 -6.72
C PRO A 53 -14.54 -12.76 -5.31
N VAL A 54 -15.46 -11.81 -5.21
CA VAL A 54 -16.16 -11.50 -3.95
C VAL A 54 -16.91 -12.74 -3.43
N GLY A 55 -16.81 -13.00 -2.12
CA GLY A 55 -17.37 -14.19 -1.48
C GLY A 55 -16.46 -15.42 -1.47
N THR A 56 -15.26 -15.34 -2.07
CA THR A 56 -14.25 -16.39 -1.94
C THR A 56 -13.87 -16.60 -0.47
N ILE A 57 -13.98 -17.85 0.01
CA ILE A 57 -13.53 -18.22 1.35
C ILE A 57 -12.00 -18.19 1.36
N VAL A 58 -11.43 -17.42 2.29
CA VAL A 58 -9.99 -17.25 2.42
C VAL A 58 -9.53 -17.65 3.82
N THR A 59 -8.23 -17.88 3.92
CA THR A 59 -7.57 -18.20 5.17
C THR A 59 -7.49 -16.94 6.06
N MET A 60 -7.67 -17.13 7.37
CA MET A 60 -7.86 -16.06 8.36
C MET A 60 -6.55 -15.53 8.98
N GLU A 61 -5.39 -16.06 8.59
CA GLU A 61 -4.11 -15.53 9.04
C GLU A 61 -3.90 -14.11 8.52
N TYR A 62 -3.38 -13.25 9.38
CA TYR A 62 -3.06 -11.87 9.05
C TYR A 62 -1.65 -11.77 8.44
N ARG A 63 -1.56 -11.14 7.27
CA ARG A 63 -0.30 -10.87 6.57
C ARG A 63 -0.15 -9.39 6.28
N ILE A 64 0.82 -8.75 6.94
CA ILE A 64 1.10 -7.31 6.79
C ILE A 64 1.57 -6.90 5.39
N ASP A 65 2.07 -7.87 4.62
CA ASP A 65 2.53 -7.68 3.25
C ASP A 65 1.41 -7.91 2.22
N ARG A 66 0.28 -8.51 2.59
CA ARG A 66 -0.77 -8.92 1.64
C ARG A 66 -1.89 -7.90 1.55
N VAL A 67 -2.41 -7.70 0.34
CA VAL A 67 -3.67 -7.00 0.10
C VAL A 67 -4.53 -7.87 -0.82
N ARG A 68 -5.73 -8.23 -0.36
CA ARG A 68 -6.71 -8.97 -1.18
C ARG A 68 -7.65 -7.99 -1.86
N LEU A 69 -7.74 -8.09 -3.19
CA LEU A 69 -8.71 -7.40 -4.03
C LEU A 69 -9.87 -8.35 -4.31
N PHE A 70 -11.00 -8.12 -3.65
CA PHE A 70 -12.23 -8.85 -3.94
C PHE A 70 -12.97 -8.14 -5.08
N VAL A 71 -13.21 -8.84 -6.18
CA VAL A 71 -13.80 -8.29 -7.41
C VAL A 71 -15.20 -8.81 -7.68
N ASP A 72 -16.01 -8.03 -8.38
CA ASP A 72 -17.32 -8.44 -8.89
C ASP A 72 -17.22 -9.25 -10.20
N ARG A 73 -18.34 -9.45 -10.89
CA ARG A 73 -18.42 -10.25 -12.12
C ARG A 73 -17.84 -9.55 -13.36
N ILE A 74 -17.55 -8.26 -13.27
CA ILE A 74 -16.99 -7.44 -14.35
C ILE A 74 -15.61 -6.89 -13.98
N ASP A 75 -14.92 -7.57 -13.06
CA ASP A 75 -13.55 -7.28 -12.60
C ASP A 75 -13.36 -5.89 -11.94
N ASN A 76 -14.42 -5.33 -11.34
CA ASN A 76 -14.30 -4.15 -10.50
C ASN A 76 -14.16 -4.51 -9.02
N ILE A 77 -13.44 -3.68 -8.26
CA ILE A 77 -13.26 -3.87 -6.81
C ILE A 77 -14.62 -3.78 -6.10
N ALA A 78 -15.05 -4.90 -5.50
CA ALA A 78 -16.34 -5.03 -4.83
C ALA A 78 -16.27 -4.76 -3.31
N GLN A 79 -15.09 -4.84 -2.70
CA GLN A 79 -14.88 -4.57 -1.27
C GLN A 79 -13.66 -3.69 -1.06
N VAL A 80 -13.65 -2.91 0.03
CA VAL A 80 -12.50 -2.06 0.41
C VAL A 80 -11.25 -2.94 0.53
N PRO A 81 -10.22 -2.71 -0.29
CA PRO A 81 -8.94 -3.39 -0.14
C PRO A 81 -8.32 -3.07 1.22
N ARG A 82 -7.79 -4.08 1.89
CA ARG A 82 -7.17 -3.96 3.21
C ARG A 82 -5.90 -4.79 3.27
N VAL A 83 -4.92 -4.31 4.03
CA VAL A 83 -3.77 -5.12 4.45
C VAL A 83 -4.27 -6.25 5.33
N GLY A 84 -3.85 -7.48 5.03
CA GLY A 84 -4.25 -8.66 5.79
C GLY A 84 -4.16 -9.97 5.03
#